data_AF-A0A6L3AA37-F1
#
_entry.id   AF-A0A6L3AA37-F1
#
_cell.length_a   1.000
_cell.length_b   1.000
_cell.length_c   1.000
_cell.angle_alpha   90.00
_cell.angle_beta   90.00
_cell.angle_gamma   90.00
#
_symmetry.space_group_name_H-M   'P 1'
#
loop_
_entity.id
_entity.type
_entity.pdbx_description
1 polymer ?
#
loop_
_entity_poly.entity_id
_entity_poly.type
_entity_poly.pdbx_seq_one_letter_code
_entity_poly.pdbx_strand_id
1 'polypeptide(L)' 'MLTFIPFLLGPLAYGVIALIIFSGSIVVFSIPVLATRGRAQLLWFLAMGALITAEAAVLITLGILVDQGTIWN' A
#
# COMPACT_ATOMS: atom_id res chain seq x y z
N MET A 1 -13.66 -28.99 12.83
CA MET A 1 -12.58 -28.05 13.13
C MET A 1 -12.79 -26.84 12.25
N LEU A 2 -12.99 -25.66 12.82
CA LEU A 2 -12.86 -24.40 12.11
C LEU A 2 -11.41 -24.32 11.64
N THR A 3 -11.14 -24.81 10.44
CA THR A 3 -9.87 -24.56 9.75
C THR A 3 -9.81 -23.05 9.64
N PHE A 4 -8.96 -22.42 10.44
CA PHE A 4 -8.59 -21.02 10.28
C PHE A 4 -8.12 -20.87 8.84
N ILE A 5 -9.01 -20.42 7.95
CA ILE A 5 -8.61 -19.82 6.69
C ILE A 5 -8.19 -18.41 7.14
N PRO A 6 -6.88 -18.12 7.32
CA PRO A 6 -6.48 -16.75 7.60
C PRO A 6 -7.11 -15.88 6.52
N PHE A 7 -7.73 -14.78 6.93
CA PHE A 7 -8.41 -13.77 6.12
C PHE A 7 -7.48 -13.06 5.09
N LEU A 8 -6.36 -13.69 4.77
CA LEU A 8 -5.22 -13.25 3.97
C LEU A 8 -4.95 -14.19 2.78
N LEU A 9 -5.64 -15.33 2.66
CA LEU A 9 -5.40 -16.35 1.63
C LEU A 9 -6.10 -16.08 0.28
N GLY A 10 -7.14 -15.23 0.28
CA GLY A 10 -7.89 -14.92 -0.93
C GLY A 10 -7.35 -13.69 -1.65
N PRO A 11 -7.21 -13.69 -2.98
CA PRO A 11 -6.78 -12.51 -3.75
C PRO A 11 -7.64 -11.27 -3.48
N LEU A 12 -8.95 -11.47 -3.29
CA LEU A 12 -9.89 -10.40 -2.92
C LEU A 12 -9.60 -9.82 -1.54
N ALA A 13 -9.33 -10.66 -0.54
CA ALA A 13 -9.05 -10.21 0.81
C ALA A 13 -7.71 -9.46 0.89
N TYR A 14 -6.70 -9.97 0.16
CA TYR A 14 -5.45 -9.26 -0.03
C TYR A 14 -5.66 -7.88 -0.67
N GLY A 15 -6.45 -7.81 -1.74
CA GLY A 15 -6.76 -6.54 -2.43
C GLY A 15 -7.39 -5.49 -1.51
N VAL A 16 -8.32 -5.89 -0.65
CA VAL A 16 -8.93 -4.99 0.35
C VAL A 16 -7.88 -4.47 1.34
N ILE A 17 -7.00 -5.35 1.83
CA ILE A 17 -5.95 -4.96 2.78
C ILE A 17 -4.93 -4.04 2.12
N ALA A 18 -4.51 -4.34 0.89
CA ALA A 18 -3.63 -3.50 0.10
C ALA A 18 -4.22 -2.09 -0.09
N LEU A 19 -5.54 -1.99 -0.35
CA LEU A 19 -6.24 -0.70 -0.43
C LEU A 19 -6.19 0.08 0.89
N ILE A 20 -6.40 -0.59 2.03
CA ILE A 20 -6.35 0.04 3.35
C ILE A 20 -4.95 0.56 3.66
N ILE A 21 -3.91 -0.27 3.41
CA ILE A 21 -2.51 0.11 3.60
C ILE A 21 -2.18 1.33 2.74
N PHE A 22 -2.48 1.25 1.44
CA PHE A 22 -2.21 2.34 0.49
C PHE A 22 -2.91 3.64 0.88
N SER A 23 -4.17 3.56 1.32
CA SER A 23 -4.94 4.73 1.78
C SER A 23 -4.32 5.34 3.05
N GLY A 24 -3.90 4.50 4.00
CA GLY A 24 -3.21 4.94 5.21
C GLY A 24 -1.89 5.65 4.89
N SER A 25 -1.10 5.09 3.98
CA SER A 25 0.17 5.68 3.54
C SER A 25 -0.01 7.05 2.89
N ILE A 26 -1.04 7.23 2.05
CA ILE A 26 -1.38 8.57 1.48
C ILE A 26 -1.62 9.57 2.60
N VAL A 27 -2.43 9.21 3.60
CA VAL A 27 -2.75 10.10 4.72
C VAL A 27 -1.48 10.47 5.48
N VAL A 28 -0.66 9.49 5.86
CA VAL A 28 0.56 9.70 6.65
C VAL A 28 1.58 10.55 5.89
N PHE A 29 1.84 10.23 4.62
CA PHE A 29 2.83 10.96 3.82
C PHE A 29 2.34 12.35 3.38
N SER A 30 1.05 12.64 3.45
CA SER A 30 0.52 13.98 3.22
C SER A 30 0.80 14.95 4.37
N ILE A 31 1.05 14.46 5.59
CA ILE A 31 1.22 15.31 6.79
C ILE A 31 2.37 16.34 6.61
N PRO A 32 3.60 15.95 6.20
CA PRO A 32 4.70 16.90 6.03
C PRO A 32 4.44 17.92 4.92
N VAL A 33 3.72 17.52 3.87
CA VAL A 33 3.30 18.40 2.78
C VAL A 33 2.39 19.50 3.29
N LEU A 34 1.44 19.15 4.16
CA LEU A 34 0.50 20.10 4.76
C LEU A 34 1.15 20.95 5.88
N ALA A 35 2.19 20.42 6.52
CA ALA A 35 2.89 21.08 7.63
C ALA A 35 3.99 22.07 7.17
N THR A 36 4.43 22.01 5.92
CA THR A 36 5.54 22.83 5.40
C THR A 36 5.07 23.82 4.32
N ARG A 37 5.93 24.80 3.98
CA ARG A 37 5.64 25.82 2.96
C ARG A 37 6.81 26.00 1.98
N GLY A 38 6.49 26.52 0.80
CA GLY A 38 7.49 26.90 -0.20
C GLY A 38 8.28 25.71 -0.76
N ARG A 39 9.61 25.83 -0.86
CA ARG A 39 10.46 24.80 -1.46
C ARG A 39 10.43 23.47 -0.71
N ALA A 40 10.34 23.50 0.62
CA ALA A 40 10.26 22.28 1.43
C ALA A 40 8.98 21.49 1.12
N GLN A 41 7.86 22.18 0.93
CA GLN A 41 6.58 21.57 0.55
C GLN A 41 6.66 20.87 -0.81
N LEU A 42 7.33 21.49 -1.80
CA LEU A 42 7.55 20.87 -3.11
C LEU A 42 8.38 19.59 -3.01
N LEU A 43 9.45 19.60 -2.20
CA LEU A 43 10.28 18.42 -1.97
C LEU A 43 9.48 17.29 -1.31
N TRP A 44 8.61 17.62 -0.34
CA TRP A 44 7.73 16.64 0.29
C TRP A 44 6.71 16.06 -0.67
N PHE A 45 6.15 16.87 -1.58
CA PHE A 45 5.25 16.37 -2.63
C PHE A 45 5.95 15.36 -3.54
N LEU A 46 7.19 15.64 -3.95
CA LEU A 46 7.98 14.73 -4.79
C LEU A 46 8.32 13.44 -4.04
N ALA A 47 8.77 13.55 -2.80
CA ALA A 47 9.10 12.40 -1.97
C ALA A 47 7.86 11.51 -1.72
N MET A 48 6.73 12.12 -1.37
CA MET A 48 5.45 11.43 -1.21
C MET A 48 5.05 10.71 -2.50
N GLY A 49 5.10 11.39 -3.66
CA GLY A 49 4.76 10.80 -4.94
C GLY A 49 5.63 9.58 -5.28
N ALA A 50 6.94 9.66 -5.03
CA ALA A 50 7.86 8.55 -5.24
C ALA A 50 7.57 7.36 -4.32
N LEU A 51 7.34 7.61 -3.02
CA LEU A 51 7.04 6.57 -2.04
C LEU A 51 5.72 5.86 -2.34
N ILE A 52 4.65 6.62 -2.62
CA ILE A 52 3.33 6.08 -2.97
C ILE A 52 3.38 5.28 -4.26
N THR A 53 4.15 5.72 -5.26
CA THR A 53 4.30 4.96 -6.52
C THR A 53 5.04 3.63 -6.28
N ALA A 54 6.12 3.66 -5.49
CA ALA A 54 6.85 2.45 -5.14
C ALA A 54 5.98 1.46 -4.35
N GLU A 55 5.22 1.96 -3.38
CA GLU A 55 4.28 1.15 -2.60
C GLU A 55 3.19 0.52 -3.48
N ALA A 56 2.58 1.29 -4.38
CA ALA A 56 1.60 0.77 -5.33
C ALA A 56 2.18 -0.38 -6.17
N ALA A 57 3.40 -0.20 -6.70
CA ALA A 57 4.06 -1.23 -7.49
C ALA A 57 4.30 -2.52 -6.68
N VAL A 58 4.71 -2.39 -5.41
CA VAL A 58 4.93 -3.53 -4.50
C VAL A 58 3.62 -4.25 -4.21
N LEU A 59 2.57 -3.53 -3.81
CA LEU A 59 1.27 -4.10 -3.46
C LEU A 59 0.61 -4.79 -4.67
N ILE A 60 0.70 -4.20 -5.86
CA ILE A 60 0.19 -4.83 -7.09
C ILE A 60 0.97 -6.12 -7.39
N THR A 61 2.31 -6.07 -7.31
CA THR A 61 3.16 -7.25 -7.56
C THR A 61 2.82 -8.39 -6.59
N LEU A 62 2.70 -8.08 -5.30
CA LEU A 62 2.30 -9.06 -4.28
C LEU A 62 0.89 -9.60 -4.54
N GLY A 63 -0.05 -8.75 -4.95
CA GLY A 63 -1.40 -9.18 -5.32
C GLY A 63 -1.42 -10.19 -6.46
N ILE A 64 -0.59 -9.97 -7.49
CA ILE A 64 -0.42 -10.91 -8.61
C ILE A 64 0.17 -12.24 -8.10
N LEU A 65 1.17 -12.20 -7.22
CA LEU A 65 1.79 -13.42 -6.69
C LEU A 65 0.83 -14.23 -5.79
N VAL A 66 -0.06 -13.56 -5.04
CA VAL A 66 -1.14 -14.21 -4.27
C VAL A 66 -2.16 -14.84 -5.21
N ASP A 67 -2.58 -14.14 -6.27
CA ASP A 67 -3.52 -14.66 -7.27
C ASP A 67 -2.99 -15.90 -8.00
N GLN A 68 -1.68 -15.91 -8.28
CA GLN A 68 -0.98 -17.05 -8.87
C GLN A 68 -0.72 -18.19 -7.87
N GLY A 69 -1.03 -18.03 -6.59
CA GLY A 69 -0.67 -18.98 -5.54
C GLY A 69 0.84 -19.20 -5.38
N THR A 70 1.67 -18.30 -5.92
CA THR A 70 3.13 -18.43 -5.79
C THR A 70 3.57 -18.14 -4.36
N ILE A 71 2.79 -17.33 -3.63
CA ILE A 71 2.99 -17.02 -2.22
C ILE A 71 1.71 -17.31 -1.44
N TRP A 72 1.88 -17.85 -0.23
CA TRP A 72 0.80 -18.15 0.71
C TRP A 72 -0.19 -19.23 0.24
N ASN A 73 0.22 -20.17 -0.62
CA ASN A 73 -0.57 -21.37 -0.95
C ASN A 73 -0.61 -22.41 0.17
#